data_AF-A0A2D8TDC0-F1
#
_entry.id   AF-A0A2D8TDC0-F1
#
_cell.length_a   1.000
_cell.length_b   1.000
_cell.length_c   1.000
_cell.angle_alpha   90.00
_cell.angle_beta   90.00
_cell.angle_gamma   90.00
#
_symmetry.space_group_name_H-M   'P 1'
#
loop_
_entity.id
_entity.type
_entity.pdbx_description
1 polymer ?
#
loop_
_entity_poly.entity_id
_entity_poly.type
_entity_poly.pdbx_seq_one_letter_code
_entity_poly.pdbx_strand_id
1 'polypeptide(L)'
;MIPHPALTKRPRELFQLAGEWRGGVPDHGTMVEEKLDGVRAGWIGGELLTREGQPIGGIEHIAYRLRSIEKATGYAIMFDGEFLAPGGYRATLRHIGQGLRAPEGGTLHLFDAMPAGEWAEGGTTRPLYERKRMLREWVALAADPSEQWDWRPGTKGREPLGPALTVVSDTWAATQAEVERLANEIWAKGGEGVMIKDAESVYCRARSNAWRKYKRGGWSTRKVA
;
A
#
# COMPACT_ATOMS: atom_id res chain seq x y z
N MET A 1 24.22 -2.68 -23.70
CA MET A 1 23.04 -2.03 -24.31
C MET A 1 21.91 -2.14 -23.30
N ILE A 2 21.58 -1.07 -22.59
CA ILE A 2 20.50 -1.10 -21.60
C ILE A 2 19.18 -1.05 -22.39
N PRO A 3 18.28 -2.04 -22.27
CA PRO A 3 17.03 -2.03 -22.99
C PRO A 3 16.23 -0.78 -22.62
N HIS A 4 15.62 -0.15 -23.63
CA HIS A 4 14.79 1.02 -23.43
C HIS A 4 13.65 0.69 -22.43
N PRO A 5 13.34 1.53 -21.43
CA PRO A 5 12.34 1.23 -20.39
C PRO A 5 10.95 0.86 -20.95
N ALA A 6 10.60 1.39 -22.12
CA ALA A 6 9.36 1.07 -22.83
C ALA A 6 9.33 -0.35 -23.45
N LEU A 7 10.47 -1.02 -23.59
CA LEU A 7 10.60 -2.37 -24.16
C LEU A 7 10.65 -3.46 -23.08
N THR A 8 10.75 -3.08 -21.80
CA THR A 8 10.68 -4.02 -20.69
C THR A 8 9.22 -4.37 -20.44
N LYS A 9 8.82 -5.58 -20.84
CA LYS A 9 7.45 -6.05 -20.64
C LYS A 9 7.17 -6.16 -19.12
N ARG A 10 6.20 -5.38 -18.63
CA ARG A 10 5.83 -5.42 -17.20
C ARG A 10 5.39 -6.84 -16.81
N PRO A 11 5.76 -7.30 -15.60
CA PRO A 11 5.27 -8.58 -15.09
C PRO A 11 3.74 -8.60 -14.98
N ARG A 12 3.16 -9.81 -15.11
CA ARG A 12 1.70 -10.00 -14.97
C ARG A 12 1.22 -9.83 -13.53
N GLU A 13 1.96 -10.40 -12.59
CA GLU A 13 1.68 -10.26 -11.15
C GLU A 13 2.52 -9.10 -10.65
N LEU A 14 1.90 -8.01 -10.17
CA LEU A 14 2.61 -6.83 -9.69
C LEU A 14 2.86 -6.85 -8.18
N PHE A 15 2.11 -7.66 -7.43
CA PHE A 15 2.02 -7.58 -5.98
C PHE A 15 2.01 -8.95 -5.28
N GLN A 16 2.45 -8.98 -4.02
CA GLN A 16 2.22 -10.12 -3.12
C GLN A 16 0.74 -10.24 -2.77
N LEU A 17 0.15 -11.43 -2.91
CA LEU A 17 -1.27 -11.67 -2.58
C LEU A 17 -1.41 -12.45 -1.28
N ALA A 18 -2.32 -11.99 -0.41
CA ALA A 18 -2.59 -12.64 0.86
C ALA A 18 -3.53 -13.85 0.74
N GLY A 19 -3.27 -14.87 1.57
CA GLY A 19 -4.18 -15.96 1.87
C GLY A 19 -5.33 -15.55 2.80
N GLU A 20 -6.13 -16.53 3.20
CA GLU A 20 -7.17 -16.37 4.24
C GLU A 20 -6.61 -16.84 5.58
N TRP A 21 -6.88 -16.11 6.66
CA TRP A 21 -6.51 -16.55 8.00
C TRP A 21 -7.55 -17.52 8.54
N ARG A 22 -7.09 -18.64 9.11
CA ARG A 22 -7.92 -19.75 9.61
C ARG A 22 -7.61 -20.11 11.07
N GLY A 23 -6.96 -19.21 11.79
CA GLY A 23 -6.40 -19.47 13.12
C GLY A 23 -4.88 -19.64 13.13
N GLY A 24 -4.32 -19.58 14.33
CA GLY A 24 -2.89 -19.69 14.60
C GLY A 24 -2.06 -18.47 14.19
N VAL A 25 -0.90 -18.35 14.83
CA VAL A 25 0.17 -17.40 14.50
C VAL A 25 1.52 -18.12 14.68
N PRO A 26 2.61 -17.67 14.04
CA PRO A 26 3.96 -18.21 14.29
C PRO A 26 4.40 -18.01 15.75
N ASP A 27 5.33 -18.83 16.23
CA ASP A 27 5.86 -18.75 17.62
C ASP A 27 6.53 -17.41 17.91
N HIS A 28 7.20 -16.83 16.92
CA HIS A 28 7.80 -15.51 17.00
C HIS A 28 6.79 -14.38 16.84
N GLY A 29 5.48 -14.65 16.73
CA GLY A 29 4.43 -13.64 16.60
C GLY A 29 4.24 -13.09 15.18
N THR A 30 3.33 -12.12 15.06
CA THR A 30 2.90 -11.54 13.79
C THR A 30 2.61 -10.06 13.92
N MET A 31 2.76 -9.33 12.80
CA MET A 31 2.35 -7.94 12.67
C MET A 31 0.92 -7.89 12.15
N VAL A 32 0.01 -7.27 12.91
CA VAL A 32 -1.40 -7.11 12.56
C VAL A 32 -1.65 -5.65 12.15
N GLU A 33 -2.23 -5.47 10.98
CA GLU A 33 -2.59 -4.16 10.41
C GLU A 33 -4.09 -4.10 10.13
N GLU A 34 -4.69 -2.90 10.14
CA GLU A 34 -6.04 -2.75 9.63
C GLU A 34 -6.08 -3.09 8.13
N LYS A 35 -7.08 -3.88 7.74
CA LYS A 35 -7.40 -4.08 6.34
C LYS A 35 -8.30 -2.93 5.88
N LEU A 36 -7.70 -1.97 5.18
CA LEU A 36 -8.41 -0.82 4.62
C LEU A 36 -9.33 -1.24 3.46
N ASP A 37 -10.53 -0.61 3.39
CA ASP A 37 -11.55 -0.84 2.35
C ASP A 37 -11.37 0.17 1.20
N GLY A 38 -10.28 0.00 0.43
CA GLY A 38 -9.90 0.89 -0.67
C GLY A 38 -9.65 0.15 -1.99
N VAL A 39 -8.73 0.67 -2.80
CA VAL A 39 -8.20 -0.03 -3.97
C VAL A 39 -6.69 -0.15 -3.83
N ARG A 40 -6.17 -1.38 -3.82
CA ARG A 40 -4.72 -1.63 -3.80
C ARG A 40 -4.03 -0.88 -4.94
N ALA A 41 -3.02 -0.11 -4.57
CA ALA A 41 -2.26 0.74 -5.46
C ALA A 41 -0.76 0.67 -5.12
N GLY A 42 0.07 0.55 -6.15
CA GLY A 42 1.53 0.56 -6.00
C GLY A 42 2.18 1.62 -6.86
N TRP A 43 3.20 2.28 -6.29
CA TRP A 43 4.11 3.15 -7.02
C TRP A 43 5.17 2.28 -7.70
N ILE A 44 5.12 2.20 -9.03
CA ILE A 44 5.96 1.31 -9.82
C ILE A 44 6.46 2.09 -11.03
N GLY A 45 7.78 2.32 -11.09
CA GLY A 45 8.41 2.95 -12.25
C GLY A 45 7.89 4.34 -12.59
N GLY A 46 7.51 5.13 -11.57
CA GLY A 46 7.00 6.49 -11.76
C GLY A 46 5.49 6.60 -11.96
N GLU A 47 4.75 5.51 -11.87
CA GLU A 47 3.29 5.48 -12.00
C GLU A 47 2.62 4.88 -10.77
N LEU A 48 1.43 5.38 -10.43
CA LEU A 48 0.56 4.73 -9.45
C LEU A 48 -0.39 3.77 -10.17
N LEU A 49 -0.24 2.48 -9.90
CA LEU A 49 -0.94 1.39 -10.60
C LEU A 49 -1.82 0.61 -9.64
N THR A 50 -3.03 0.27 -10.08
CA THR A 50 -3.88 -0.71 -9.36
C THR A 50 -3.25 -2.11 -9.40
N ARG A 51 -3.81 -3.05 -8.63
CA ARG A 51 -3.41 -4.47 -8.67
C ARG A 51 -3.33 -5.07 -10.09
N GLU A 52 -4.24 -4.68 -10.98
CA GLU A 52 -4.30 -5.18 -12.37
C GLU A 52 -3.45 -4.35 -13.35
N GLY A 53 -2.66 -3.40 -12.84
CA GLY A 53 -1.78 -2.56 -13.65
C GLY A 53 -2.46 -1.37 -14.33
N GLN A 54 -3.71 -1.06 -13.97
CA GLN A 54 -4.38 0.14 -14.48
C GLN A 54 -3.82 1.40 -13.79
N PRO A 55 -3.42 2.45 -14.55
CA PRO A 55 -2.99 3.72 -13.98
C PRO A 55 -4.11 4.46 -13.24
N ILE A 56 -3.74 5.11 -12.14
CA ILE A 56 -4.61 5.97 -11.33
C ILE A 56 -4.29 7.44 -11.65
N GLY A 57 -5.29 8.23 -12.07
CA GLY A 57 -5.14 9.67 -12.32
C GLY A 57 -5.41 10.54 -11.09
N GLY A 58 -5.09 11.84 -11.16
CA GLY A 58 -5.37 12.79 -10.09
C GLY A 58 -4.51 12.58 -8.83
N ILE A 59 -3.26 12.18 -9.03
CA ILE A 59 -2.34 11.74 -7.97
C ILE A 59 -1.05 12.56 -7.92
N GLU A 60 -1.00 13.76 -8.51
CA GLU A 60 0.25 14.51 -8.62
C GLU A 60 0.87 14.87 -7.27
N HIS A 61 0.05 15.13 -6.25
CA HIS A 61 0.48 15.33 -4.86
C HIS A 61 1.12 14.06 -4.26
N ILE A 62 0.57 12.88 -4.54
CA ILE A 62 1.13 11.58 -4.13
C ILE A 62 2.44 11.34 -4.85
N ALA A 63 2.45 11.51 -6.18
CA ALA A 63 3.63 11.31 -7.01
C ALA A 63 4.76 12.27 -6.66
N TYR A 64 4.46 13.53 -6.36
CA TYR A 64 5.42 14.51 -5.87
C TYR A 64 6.09 14.01 -4.59
N ARG A 65 5.30 13.56 -3.60
CA ARG A 65 5.84 13.05 -2.34
C ARG A 65 6.68 11.78 -2.54
N LEU A 66 6.24 10.82 -3.34
CA LEU A 66 7.02 9.61 -3.60
C LEU A 66 8.33 9.91 -4.34
N ARG A 67 8.31 10.80 -5.34
CA ARG A 67 9.52 11.25 -6.05
C ARG A 67 10.49 12.00 -5.14
N SER A 68 9.99 12.79 -4.18
CA SER A 68 10.85 13.47 -3.20
C SER A 68 11.63 12.47 -2.34
N ILE A 69 10.97 11.37 -1.96
CA ILE A 69 11.59 10.27 -1.21
C ILE A 69 12.64 9.57 -2.07
N GLU A 70 12.31 9.18 -3.30
CA GLU A 70 13.26 8.54 -4.23
C GLU A 70 14.48 9.43 -4.52
N LYS A 71 14.27 10.75 -4.60
CA LYS A 71 15.36 11.73 -4.73
C LYS A 71 16.24 11.77 -3.48
N ALA A 72 15.64 11.75 -2.29
CA ALA A 72 16.37 11.78 -1.02
C ALA A 72 17.15 10.48 -0.77
N THR A 73 16.61 9.32 -1.18
CA THR A 73 17.29 8.02 -1.03
C THR A 73 18.30 7.75 -2.15
N GLY A 74 18.16 8.41 -3.30
CA GLY A 74 19.05 8.27 -4.45
C GLY A 74 18.77 7.05 -5.33
N TYR A 75 17.63 6.37 -5.15
CA TYR A 75 17.23 5.23 -5.98
C TYR A 75 15.71 5.08 -6.06
N ALA A 76 15.26 4.39 -7.12
CA ALA A 76 13.84 4.09 -7.33
C ALA A 76 13.33 3.05 -6.33
N ILE A 77 12.10 3.25 -5.83
CA ILE A 77 11.48 2.43 -4.80
C ILE A 77 10.12 1.95 -5.32
N MET A 78 9.81 0.68 -5.09
CA MET A 78 8.44 0.20 -5.18
C MET A 78 7.75 0.43 -3.84
N PHE A 79 6.64 1.18 -3.85
CA PHE A 79 5.77 1.34 -2.69
C PHE A 79 4.47 0.59 -2.90
N ASP A 80 4.02 -0.19 -1.90
CA ASP A 80 2.78 -0.96 -1.93
C ASP A 80 1.82 -0.42 -0.86
N GLY A 81 0.60 -0.14 -1.26
CA GLY A 81 -0.38 0.50 -0.42
C GLY A 81 -1.82 0.33 -0.87
N GLU A 82 -2.70 1.01 -0.16
CA GLU A 82 -4.12 1.11 -0.48
C GLU A 82 -4.45 2.57 -0.82
N PHE A 83 -5.01 2.82 -2.01
CA PHE A 83 -5.50 4.14 -2.37
C PHE A 83 -6.94 4.32 -1.88
N LEU A 84 -7.20 5.46 -1.23
CA LEU A 84 -8.52 5.86 -0.75
C LEU A 84 -8.84 7.28 -1.20
N ALA A 85 -9.95 7.45 -1.92
CA ALA A 85 -10.47 8.78 -2.24
C ALA A 85 -11.33 9.33 -1.10
N PRO A 86 -11.49 10.66 -0.99
CA PRO A 86 -12.39 11.27 -0.01
C PRO A 86 -13.82 10.74 -0.19
N GLY A 87 -14.43 10.28 0.90
CA GLY A 87 -15.75 9.63 0.87
C GLY A 87 -15.72 8.10 0.84
N GLY A 88 -14.53 7.49 0.98
CA GLY A 88 -14.36 6.05 1.21
C GLY A 88 -14.55 5.19 -0.05
N TYR A 89 -14.75 3.88 0.14
CA TYR A 89 -14.68 2.87 -0.92
C TYR A 89 -15.45 3.21 -2.22
N ARG A 90 -16.71 3.65 -2.12
CA ARG A 90 -17.53 3.97 -3.31
C ARG A 90 -16.99 5.18 -4.07
N ALA A 91 -16.43 6.17 -3.35
CA ALA A 91 -15.77 7.31 -3.97
C ALA A 91 -14.45 6.89 -4.62
N THR A 92 -13.69 5.99 -3.98
CA THR A 92 -12.48 5.39 -4.55
C THR A 92 -12.77 4.69 -5.87
N LEU A 93 -13.79 3.84 -5.95
CA LEU A 93 -14.17 3.18 -7.20
C LEU A 93 -14.55 4.19 -8.31
N ARG A 94 -15.26 5.26 -7.96
CA ARG A 94 -15.62 6.32 -8.91
C ARG A 94 -14.38 7.04 -9.44
N HIS A 95 -13.43 7.36 -8.55
CA HIS A 95 -12.16 7.98 -8.91
C HIS A 95 -11.38 7.11 -9.89
N ILE A 96 -11.20 5.83 -9.58
CA ILE A 96 -10.52 4.87 -10.46
C ILE A 96 -11.24 4.75 -11.82
N GLY A 97 -12.57 4.72 -11.82
CA GLY A 97 -13.39 4.65 -13.03
C GLY A 97 -13.24 5.87 -13.97
N GLN A 98 -12.78 7.02 -13.46
CA GLN A 98 -12.48 8.20 -14.29
C GLN A 98 -11.10 8.10 -14.98
N GLY A 99 -10.25 7.16 -14.58
CA GLY A 99 -8.92 6.94 -15.13
C GLY A 99 -8.02 8.17 -14.98
N LEU A 100 -7.24 8.47 -16.01
CA LEU A 100 -6.31 9.61 -16.02
C LEU A 100 -6.99 10.99 -15.93
N ARG A 101 -8.32 11.06 -16.09
CA ARG A 101 -9.11 12.29 -15.97
C ARG A 101 -9.64 12.53 -14.55
N ALA A 102 -9.38 11.61 -13.62
CA ALA A 102 -9.80 11.78 -12.24
C ALA A 102 -9.27 13.12 -11.67
N PRO A 103 -10.08 13.84 -10.87
CA PRO A 103 -9.63 15.06 -10.23
C PRO A 103 -8.53 14.74 -9.22
N GLU A 104 -7.66 15.73 -8.97
CA GLU A 104 -6.65 15.63 -7.94
C GLU A 104 -7.27 15.28 -6.57
N GLY A 105 -6.84 14.17 -5.94
CA GLY A 105 -7.33 13.79 -4.63
C GLY A 105 -6.97 12.37 -4.17
N GLY A 106 -7.28 12.09 -2.91
CA GLY A 106 -7.06 10.80 -2.26
C GLY A 106 -5.81 10.75 -1.39
N THR A 107 -5.61 9.60 -0.75
CA THR A 107 -4.45 9.30 0.09
C THR A 107 -3.96 7.90 -0.28
N LEU A 108 -2.64 7.73 -0.36
CA LEU A 108 -2.01 6.42 -0.46
C LEU A 108 -1.58 5.94 0.93
N HIS A 109 -2.22 4.89 1.43
CA HIS A 109 -1.93 4.26 2.71
C HIS A 109 -0.94 3.11 2.51
N LEU A 110 0.33 3.39 2.76
CA LEU A 110 1.46 2.48 2.52
C LEU A 110 1.57 1.41 3.59
N PHE A 111 1.77 0.16 3.18
CA PHE A 111 1.92 -0.96 4.11
C PHE A 111 3.13 -1.87 3.81
N ASP A 112 3.82 -1.67 2.68
CA ASP A 112 5.11 -2.31 2.38
C ASP A 112 5.88 -1.47 1.35
N ALA A 113 7.19 -1.69 1.25
CA ALA A 113 8.03 -1.09 0.22
C ALA A 113 9.35 -1.86 0.06
N MET A 114 9.98 -1.72 -1.11
CA MET A 114 11.31 -2.28 -1.38
C MET A 114 11.99 -1.51 -2.52
N PRO A 115 13.33 -1.57 -2.66
CA PRO A 115 14.01 -1.06 -3.84
C PRO A 115 13.40 -1.62 -5.14
N ALA A 116 13.21 -0.77 -6.15
CA ALA A 116 12.52 -1.16 -7.38
C ALA A 116 13.23 -2.30 -8.14
N GLY A 117 14.56 -2.41 -8.01
CA GLY A 117 15.34 -3.51 -8.59
C GLY A 117 14.94 -4.88 -8.03
N GLU A 118 14.74 -4.97 -6.70
CA GLU A 118 14.32 -6.22 -6.05
C GLU A 118 12.88 -6.58 -6.43
N TRP A 119 12.00 -5.57 -6.48
CA TRP A 119 10.65 -5.79 -7.01
C TRP A 119 10.68 -6.33 -8.44
N ALA A 120 11.57 -5.83 -9.30
CA ALA A 120 11.71 -6.29 -10.68
C ALA A 120 12.17 -7.76 -10.74
N GLU A 121 13.06 -8.17 -9.84
CA GLU A 121 13.55 -9.55 -9.67
C GLU A 121 12.50 -10.52 -9.09
N GLY A 122 11.33 -10.01 -8.68
CA GLY A 122 10.21 -10.83 -8.18
C GLY A 122 9.97 -10.70 -6.68
N GLY A 123 10.78 -9.92 -5.98
CA GLY A 123 10.63 -9.67 -4.55
C GLY A 123 11.97 -9.55 -3.85
N THR A 124 11.93 -9.55 -2.51
CA THR A 124 13.10 -9.34 -1.67
C THR A 124 13.15 -10.35 -0.55
N THR A 125 14.36 -10.78 -0.21
CA THR A 125 14.63 -11.66 0.93
C THR A 125 14.65 -10.91 2.26
N ARG A 126 14.59 -9.58 2.26
CA ARG A 126 14.49 -8.82 3.53
C ARG A 126 13.19 -9.15 4.25
N PRO A 127 13.24 -9.46 5.56
CA PRO A 127 12.06 -9.77 6.34
C PRO A 127 11.13 -8.55 6.47
N LEU A 128 9.85 -8.79 6.69
CA LEU A 128 8.83 -7.74 6.73
C LEU A 128 9.13 -6.65 7.77
N TYR A 129 9.61 -7.01 8.96
CA TYR A 129 9.91 -6.01 9.99
C TYR A 129 10.96 -4.99 9.52
N GLU A 130 11.97 -5.42 8.74
CA GLU A 130 12.96 -4.53 8.14
C GLU A 130 12.33 -3.65 7.07
N ARG A 131 11.50 -4.23 6.18
CA ARG A 131 10.81 -3.46 5.14
C ARG A 131 9.88 -2.40 5.74
N LYS A 132 9.19 -2.72 6.84
CA LYS A 132 8.35 -1.77 7.59
C LYS A 132 9.17 -0.66 8.25
N ARG A 133 10.35 -0.98 8.81
CA ARG A 133 11.30 0.03 9.31
C ARG A 133 11.74 0.96 8.17
N MET A 134 12.21 0.40 7.06
CA MET A 134 12.65 1.15 5.88
C MET A 134 11.53 2.06 5.35
N LEU A 135 10.30 1.53 5.22
CA LEU A 135 9.14 2.31 4.81
C LEU A 135 8.91 3.53 5.72
N ARG A 136 8.96 3.33 7.05
CA ARG A 136 8.78 4.43 8.00
C ARG A 136 9.90 5.48 7.90
N GLU A 137 11.15 5.03 7.80
CA GLU A 137 12.31 5.92 7.63
C GLU A 137 12.19 6.72 6.34
N TRP A 138 11.87 6.08 5.21
CA TRP A 138 11.71 6.74 3.91
C TRP A 138 10.57 7.76 3.90
N VAL A 139 9.41 7.43 4.47
CA VAL A 139 8.31 8.38 4.56
C VAL A 139 8.65 9.56 5.49
N ALA A 140 9.52 9.35 6.49
CA ALA A 140 10.00 10.40 7.38
C ALA A 140 11.06 11.32 6.74
N LEU A 141 11.84 10.85 5.75
CA LEU A 141 12.89 11.66 5.08
C LEU A 141 12.35 12.96 4.46
N ALA A 142 11.07 12.97 4.09
CA ALA A 142 10.43 14.11 3.44
C ALA A 142 9.63 14.98 4.42
N ALA A 143 9.76 14.78 5.73
CA ALA A 143 9.13 15.63 6.74
C ALA A 143 9.91 16.94 6.94
N ASP A 144 10.32 17.62 5.86
CA ASP A 144 10.80 19.00 5.98
C ASP A 144 9.58 19.94 6.01
N PRO A 145 9.28 20.57 7.16
CA PRO A 145 8.22 21.56 7.29
C PRO A 145 8.44 22.83 6.43
N SER A 146 9.57 22.96 5.73
CA SER A 146 9.82 24.02 4.75
C SER A 146 9.00 23.88 3.45
N GLU A 147 8.41 22.71 3.16
CA GLU A 147 7.53 22.48 1.99
C GLU A 147 6.09 23.03 2.15
N GLN A 148 5.81 23.86 3.16
CA GLN A 148 4.48 24.47 3.34
C GLN A 148 4.15 25.55 2.28
N TRP A 149 5.14 25.99 1.50
CA TRP A 149 4.97 26.98 0.42
C TRP A 149 5.53 26.51 -0.94
N ASP A 150 5.87 25.23 -1.08
CA ASP A 150 6.44 24.70 -2.32
C ASP A 150 5.35 24.47 -3.36
N TRP A 151 5.46 25.17 -4.49
CA TRP A 151 4.63 24.91 -5.66
C TRP A 151 4.86 23.47 -6.13
N ARG A 152 3.79 22.67 -6.12
CA ARG A 152 3.80 21.29 -6.59
C ARG A 152 3.36 21.23 -8.06
N PRO A 153 4.29 21.03 -9.02
CA PRO A 153 3.92 20.94 -10.43
C PRO A 153 2.86 19.85 -10.65
N GLY A 154 1.89 20.11 -11.52
CA GLY A 154 0.80 19.16 -11.83
C GLY A 154 -0.45 19.31 -10.96
N THR A 155 -0.33 19.80 -9.71
CA THR A 155 -1.48 19.99 -8.81
C THR A 155 -2.41 21.15 -9.20
N LYS A 156 -1.90 22.12 -9.98
CA LYS A 156 -2.58 23.38 -10.33
C LYS A 156 -3.06 24.16 -9.09
N GLY A 157 -2.32 24.08 -7.99
CA GLY A 157 -2.66 24.75 -6.72
C GLY A 157 -3.82 24.11 -5.96
N ARG A 158 -4.24 22.89 -6.32
CA ARG A 158 -5.24 22.14 -5.57
C ARG A 158 -4.55 21.39 -4.44
N GLU A 159 -4.99 21.64 -3.22
CA GLU A 159 -4.62 20.85 -2.05
C GLU A 159 -5.71 19.79 -1.80
N PRO A 160 -5.37 18.50 -1.88
CA PRO A 160 -6.28 17.42 -1.51
C PRO A 160 -6.73 17.50 -0.05
N LEU A 161 -7.90 16.92 0.22
CA LEU A 161 -8.33 16.70 1.59
C LEU A 161 -7.51 15.56 2.21
N GLY A 162 -6.65 15.91 3.17
CA GLY A 162 -5.82 14.97 3.91
C GLY A 162 -4.40 14.85 3.38
N PRO A 163 -3.57 13.99 4.00
CA PRO A 163 -2.19 13.79 3.60
C PRO A 163 -2.10 13.02 2.28
N ALA A 164 -1.04 13.28 1.50
CA ALA A 164 -0.74 12.49 0.30
C ALA A 164 -0.44 11.02 0.65
N LEU A 165 0.38 10.82 1.68
CA LEU A 165 0.86 9.51 2.13
C LEU A 165 0.54 9.31 3.61
N THR A 166 0.18 8.09 3.98
CA THR A 166 0.25 7.62 5.37
C THR A 166 0.88 6.24 5.42
N VAL A 167 1.42 5.83 6.57
CA VAL A 167 1.88 4.46 6.78
C VAL A 167 0.85 3.75 7.66
N VAL A 168 0.38 2.59 7.21
CA VAL A 168 -0.53 1.75 7.99
C VAL A 168 0.19 1.27 9.24
N SER A 169 -0.39 1.60 10.40
CA SER A 169 0.11 1.17 11.69
C SER A 169 -0.07 -0.33 11.87
N ASP A 170 0.94 -0.96 12.48
CA ASP A 170 0.93 -2.36 12.86
C ASP A 170 0.92 -2.50 14.38
N THR A 171 0.31 -3.58 14.86
CA THR A 171 0.31 -3.98 16.26
C THR A 171 0.80 -5.43 16.34
N TRP A 172 1.65 -5.72 17.31
CA TRP A 172 2.13 -7.07 17.53
C TRP A 172 1.04 -7.97 18.12
N ALA A 173 0.97 -9.21 17.64
CA ALA A 173 0.19 -10.28 18.24
C ALA A 173 1.03 -11.56 18.29
N ALA A 174 1.10 -12.16 19.48
CA ALA A 174 1.76 -13.45 19.73
C ALA A 174 0.75 -14.60 19.79
N THR A 175 -0.55 -14.32 19.86
CA THR A 175 -1.59 -15.36 19.99
C THR A 175 -2.76 -15.15 19.03
N GLN A 176 -3.49 -16.23 18.76
CA GLN A 176 -4.75 -16.19 18.03
C GLN A 176 -5.78 -15.25 18.69
N ALA A 177 -5.90 -15.29 20.02
CA ALA A 177 -6.86 -14.47 20.76
C ALA A 177 -6.59 -12.96 20.60
N GLU A 178 -5.31 -12.56 20.52
CA GLU A 178 -4.94 -11.16 20.27
C GLU A 178 -5.33 -10.71 18.86
N VAL A 179 -5.12 -11.56 17.84
CA VAL A 179 -5.57 -11.28 16.47
C VAL A 179 -7.08 -11.08 16.42
N GLU A 180 -7.84 -11.97 17.07
CA GLU A 180 -9.30 -11.89 17.14
C GLU A 180 -9.78 -10.63 17.87
N ARG A 181 -9.13 -10.26 18.99
CA ARG A 181 -9.40 -9.02 19.70
C ARG A 181 -9.19 -7.80 18.80
N LEU A 182 -8.05 -7.71 18.12
CA LEU A 182 -7.74 -6.61 17.20
C LEU A 182 -8.75 -6.53 16.05
N ALA A 183 -9.14 -7.68 15.50
CA ALA A 183 -10.17 -7.73 14.45
C ALA A 183 -11.53 -7.21 14.94
N ASN A 184 -11.95 -7.62 16.15
CA ASN A 184 -13.18 -7.15 16.77
C ASN A 184 -13.18 -5.63 16.99
N GLU A 185 -12.06 -5.05 17.40
CA GLU A 185 -11.90 -3.60 17.57
C GLU A 185 -12.06 -2.84 16.25
N ILE A 186 -11.50 -3.36 15.15
CA ILE A 186 -11.69 -2.77 13.80
C ILE A 186 -13.16 -2.90 13.35
N TRP A 187 -13.79 -4.04 13.57
CA TRP A 187 -15.19 -4.25 13.20
C TRP A 187 -16.16 -3.37 14.00
N ALA A 188 -15.87 -3.11 15.28
CA ALA A 188 -16.66 -2.20 16.11
C ALA A 188 -16.68 -0.77 15.55
N LYS A 189 -15.62 -0.38 14.83
CA LYS A 189 -15.50 0.91 14.13
C LYS A 189 -16.05 0.87 12.69
N GLY A 190 -16.58 -0.26 12.24
CA GLY A 190 -17.11 -0.44 10.89
C GLY A 190 -16.06 -0.80 9.83
N GLY A 191 -14.81 -1.07 10.22
CA GLY A 191 -13.74 -1.47 9.30
C GLY A 191 -13.92 -2.88 8.72
N GLU A 192 -13.14 -3.22 7.69
CA GLU A 192 -13.27 -4.49 6.97
C GLU A 192 -12.73 -5.69 7.78
N GLY A 193 -11.64 -5.47 8.50
CA GLY A 193 -10.96 -6.47 9.31
C GLY A 193 -9.46 -6.20 9.41
N VAL A 194 -8.66 -7.26 9.51
CA VAL A 194 -7.22 -7.15 9.71
C VAL A 194 -6.42 -7.95 8.70
N MET A 195 -5.21 -7.48 8.43
CA MET A 195 -4.14 -8.19 7.76
C MET A 195 -3.19 -8.73 8.82
N ILE A 196 -2.91 -10.04 8.76
CA ILE A 196 -1.98 -10.75 9.63
C ILE A 196 -0.75 -11.08 8.79
N LYS A 197 0.40 -10.54 9.16
CA LYS A 197 1.62 -10.70 8.39
C LYS A 197 2.74 -11.28 9.24
N ASP A 198 3.33 -12.38 8.78
CA ASP A 198 4.52 -12.94 9.40
C ASP A 198 5.68 -11.92 9.31
N ALA A 199 6.21 -11.54 10.48
CA ALA A 199 7.24 -10.50 10.61
C ALA A 199 8.55 -10.87 9.91
N GLU A 200 8.88 -12.17 9.83
CA GLU A 200 10.10 -12.67 9.21
C GLU A 200 9.90 -13.01 7.72
N SER A 201 8.68 -12.81 7.20
CA SER A 201 8.39 -13.16 5.83
C SER A 201 9.09 -12.29 4.81
N VAL A 202 9.63 -12.94 3.79
CA VAL A 202 10.11 -12.32 2.55
C VAL A 202 8.94 -11.76 1.74
N TYR A 203 9.23 -10.85 0.82
CA TYR A 203 8.25 -10.42 -0.17
C TYR A 203 8.42 -11.25 -1.45
N CYS A 204 7.32 -11.79 -1.97
CA CYS A 204 7.27 -12.40 -3.28
C CYS A 204 6.08 -11.87 -4.08
N ARG A 205 6.29 -11.59 -5.35
CA ARG A 205 5.29 -11.03 -6.26
C ARG A 205 4.33 -12.12 -6.77
N ALA A 206 3.76 -12.88 -5.82
CA ALA A 206 2.89 -14.03 -5.99
C ALA A 206 1.97 -14.18 -4.75
N ARG A 207 1.09 -15.18 -4.74
CA ARG A 207 0.31 -15.51 -3.53
C ARG A 207 1.19 -16.18 -2.49
N SER A 208 1.10 -15.69 -1.25
CA SER A 208 1.80 -16.26 -0.10
C SER A 208 0.87 -16.35 1.11
N ASN A 209 1.02 -17.41 1.90
CA ASN A 209 0.35 -17.57 3.19
C ASN A 209 1.08 -16.89 4.35
N ALA A 210 2.21 -16.23 4.07
CA ALA A 210 2.87 -15.34 5.02
C ALA A 210 2.02 -14.11 5.35
N TRP A 211 1.21 -13.67 4.39
CA TRP A 211 0.19 -12.64 4.59
C TRP A 211 -1.17 -13.29 4.54
N ARG A 212 -2.00 -12.99 5.53
CA ARG A 212 -3.36 -13.52 5.62
C ARG A 212 -4.31 -12.39 5.95
N LYS A 213 -5.56 -12.51 5.53
CA LYS A 213 -6.61 -11.55 5.88
C LYS A 213 -7.68 -12.22 6.73
N TYR A 214 -8.25 -11.46 7.65
CA TYR A 214 -9.36 -11.89 8.49
C TYR A 214 -10.45 -10.82 8.50
N LYS A 215 -11.66 -11.20 8.09
CA LYS A 215 -12.80 -10.29 7.84
C LYS A 215 -14.03 -10.74 8.58
N ARG A 216 -14.92 -9.79 8.93
CA ARG A 216 -16.11 -10.02 9.78
C ARG A 216 -17.07 -11.10 9.26
N GLY A 217 -17.12 -11.29 7.95
CA GLY A 217 -17.96 -12.29 7.29
C GLY A 217 -17.11 -13.34 6.59
N GLY A 218 -16.41 -14.18 7.35
CA GLY A 218 -15.67 -15.34 6.81
C GLY A 218 -16.47 -16.00 5.69
N TRP A 219 -15.92 -15.95 4.47
CA TRP A 219 -16.53 -16.42 3.23
C TRP A 219 -18.00 -16.02 2.99
N SER A 220 -18.25 -14.78 2.57
CA SER A 220 -19.43 -14.46 1.76
C SER A 220 -19.24 -13.16 0.99
N THR A 221 -19.52 -13.23 -0.30
CA THR A 221 -19.58 -12.13 -1.26
C THR A 221 -20.48 -11.01 -0.70
N ARG A 222 -19.94 -9.80 -0.56
CA ARG A 222 -20.79 -8.60 -0.73
C ARG A 222 -21.28 -8.66 -2.19
N LYS A 223 -22.39 -9.36 -2.44
CA LYS A 223 -23.20 -9.11 -3.63
C LYS A 223 -23.63 -7.66 -3.49
N VAL A 224 -23.00 -6.81 -4.29
CA VAL A 224 -23.51 -5.47 -4.55
C VAL A 224 -24.86 -5.71 -5.23
N ALA A 225 -25.94 -5.42 -4.51
CA ALA A 225 -27.25 -5.19 -5.11
C ALA A 225 -27.21 -3.86 -5.88
#